data_AF-A0A6N7ZB32-F1
#
_entry.id   AF-A0A6N7ZB32-F1
#
_cell.length_a   1.000
_cell.length_b   1.000
_cell.length_c   1.000
_cell.angle_alpha   90.00
_cell.angle_beta   90.00
_cell.angle_gamma   90.00
#
_symmetry.space_group_name_H-M   'P 1'
#
loop_
_entity.id
_entity.type
_entity.pdbx_description
1 polymer ?
#
loop_
_entity_poly.entity_id
_entity_poly.type
_entity_poly.pdbx_seq_one_letter_code
_entity_poly.pdbx_strand_id
1 'polypeptide(L)'
;MHIPDAVAWSLTVGFALLAVPSVYRLVRFQSYEPDIRQMDLAEVLMVVAMVAMVSPFGGPIPAAGWQAVLALMAGWFFVAALRGRRCCAVHHLICATAMLYMISAMPQHGLNHGPWLVMSSMPGRLAWPALAVLAIGYFAFDAARSGVTATRLARGAPVRQVLIARPVYRSAMGLGMAYMLVAGITPA
;
A
#
# COMPACT_ATOMS: atom_id res chain seq x y z
N MET A 1 4.63 13.55 7.26
CA MET A 1 5.76 12.87 6.60
C MET A 1 6.76 13.89 6.11
N HIS A 2 7.83 14.08 6.87
CA HIS A 2 9.01 14.77 6.35
C HIS A 2 9.95 13.68 5.83
N ILE A 3 9.73 13.26 4.57
CA ILE A 3 10.62 12.34 3.88
C ILE A 3 11.55 13.23 3.04
N PRO A 4 12.88 13.15 3.18
CA PRO A 4 13.79 13.89 2.33
C PRO A 4 13.52 13.57 0.85
N ASP A 5 13.56 14.55 -0.04
CA ASP A 5 13.17 14.39 -1.45
C ASP A 5 13.87 13.22 -2.15
N ALA A 6 15.17 13.02 -1.87
CA ALA A 6 15.94 11.89 -2.39
C ALA A 6 15.35 10.53 -1.96
N VAL A 7 14.86 10.43 -0.73
CA VAL A 7 14.22 9.22 -0.20
C VAL A 7 12.82 9.07 -0.80
N ALA A 8 12.06 10.16 -0.96
CA ALA A 8 10.75 10.14 -1.60
C ALA A 8 10.84 9.66 -3.06
N TRP A 9 11.83 10.14 -3.83
CA TRP A 9 12.11 9.64 -5.18
C TRP A 9 12.50 8.16 -5.19
N SER A 10 13.37 7.74 -4.28
CA SER A 10 13.81 6.35 -4.17
C SER A 10 12.64 5.42 -3.85
N LEU A 11 11.76 5.82 -2.93
CA LEU A 11 10.55 5.07 -2.58
C LEU A 11 9.55 5.05 -3.73
N THR A 12 9.37 6.16 -4.43
CA THR A 12 8.49 6.26 -5.60
C THR A 12 8.94 5.28 -6.69
N VAL A 13 10.23 5.27 -7.02
CA VAL A 13 10.82 4.32 -7.97
C VAL A 13 10.69 2.89 -7.44
N GLY A 14 10.98 2.65 -6.17
CA GLY A 14 10.86 1.34 -5.52
C GLY A 14 9.44 0.79 -5.62
N PHE A 15 8.43 1.57 -5.24
CA PHE A 15 7.02 1.17 -5.32
C PHE A 15 6.56 1.00 -6.76
N ALA A 16 7.00 1.86 -7.69
CA ALA A 16 6.70 1.68 -9.11
C ALA A 16 7.27 0.35 -9.65
N LEU A 17 8.49 -0.03 -9.24
CA LEU A 17 9.09 -1.31 -9.59
C LEU A 17 8.31 -2.50 -8.97
N LEU A 18 7.76 -2.35 -7.76
CA LEU A 18 6.88 -3.36 -7.15
C LEU A 18 5.54 -3.52 -7.90
N ALA A 19 5.11 -2.54 -8.70
CA ALA A 19 3.89 -2.64 -9.52
C ALA A 19 4.10 -3.51 -10.76
N VAL A 20 5.29 -3.48 -11.36
CA VAL A 20 5.63 -4.21 -12.61
C VAL A 20 5.19 -5.68 -12.63
N PRO A 21 5.50 -6.50 -11.61
CA PRO A 21 5.16 -7.92 -11.60
C PRO A 21 3.68 -8.15 -11.28
N SER A 22 3.03 -7.28 -10.51
CA SER A 22 1.58 -7.34 -10.28
C SER A 22 0.80 -7.02 -11.55
N VAL A 23 1.23 -6.00 -12.30
CA VAL A 23 0.70 -5.67 -13.64
C VAL A 23 1.01 -6.80 -14.62
N TYR A 24 2.22 -7.35 -14.60
CA TYR A 24 2.59 -8.49 -15.44
C TYR A 24 1.70 -9.70 -15.17
N ARG A 25 1.43 -10.03 -13.89
CA ARG A 25 0.49 -11.09 -13.51
C ARG A 25 -0.91 -10.79 -14.05
N LEU A 26 -1.41 -9.58 -13.83
CA LEU A 26 -2.74 -9.16 -14.27
C LEU A 26 -2.92 -9.26 -15.80
N VAL A 27 -1.88 -8.96 -16.58
CA VAL A 27 -1.93 -8.93 -18.05
C VAL A 27 -1.63 -10.30 -18.68
N ARG A 28 -0.65 -11.04 -18.14
CA ARG A 28 -0.13 -12.27 -18.75
C ARG A 28 -0.75 -13.53 -18.17
N PHE A 29 -1.06 -13.54 -16.89
CA PHE A 29 -1.79 -14.62 -16.27
C PHE A 29 -3.27 -14.24 -16.27
N GLN A 30 -3.95 -14.54 -17.37
CA GLN A 30 -5.41 -14.69 -17.35
C GLN A 30 -5.74 -15.93 -16.51
N SER A 31 -5.61 -15.81 -15.18
CA SER A 31 -6.17 -16.80 -14.28
C SER A 31 -7.66 -16.85 -14.54
N TYR A 32 -8.15 -18.02 -14.94
CA TYR A 32 -9.57 -18.26 -15.23
C TYR A 32 -10.46 -18.04 -13.99
N GLU A 33 -9.83 -17.99 -12.81
CA GLU A 33 -10.49 -17.81 -11.53
C GLU A 33 -10.63 -16.30 -11.21
N PRO A 34 -11.87 -15.77 -11.18
CA PRO A 34 -12.13 -14.33 -11.02
C PRO A 34 -11.60 -13.77 -9.70
N ASP A 35 -11.47 -14.61 -8.67
CA ASP A 35 -10.97 -14.22 -7.35
C ASP A 35 -9.49 -13.83 -7.37
N ILE A 36 -8.66 -14.54 -8.14
CA ILE A 36 -7.22 -14.24 -8.25
C ILE A 36 -7.02 -12.90 -8.97
N ARG A 37 -7.80 -12.66 -10.03
CA ARG A 37 -7.77 -11.40 -10.77
C ARG A 37 -8.17 -10.21 -9.91
N GLN A 38 -9.18 -10.37 -9.05
CA GLN A 38 -9.59 -9.31 -8.11
C GLN A 38 -8.49 -9.01 -7.09
N MET A 39 -7.79 -10.03 -6.59
CA MET A 39 -6.65 -9.84 -5.69
C MET A 39 -5.50 -9.11 -6.38
N ASP A 40 -5.14 -9.51 -7.60
CA ASP A 40 -4.04 -8.87 -8.35
C ASP A 40 -4.38 -7.41 -8.71
N LEU A 41 -5.64 -7.13 -9.07
CA LEU A 41 -6.11 -5.76 -9.27
C LEU A 41 -6.00 -4.92 -7.99
N ALA A 42 -6.39 -5.49 -6.85
CA ALA A 42 -6.27 -4.82 -5.56
C ALA A 42 -4.82 -4.54 -5.17
N GLU A 43 -3.91 -5.49 -5.37
CA GLU A 43 -2.47 -5.30 -5.17
C GLU A 43 -1.95 -4.15 -6.04
N VAL A 44 -2.31 -4.12 -7.33
CA VAL A 44 -1.93 -3.02 -8.24
C VAL A 44 -2.47 -1.68 -7.74
N LEU A 45 -3.76 -1.58 -7.41
CA LEU A 45 -4.38 -0.35 -6.94
C LEU A 45 -3.72 0.17 -5.66
N MET A 46 -3.40 -0.72 -4.71
CA MET A 46 -2.71 -0.35 -3.49
C MET A 46 -1.27 0.13 -3.77
N VAL A 47 -0.50 -0.54 -4.62
CA VAL A 47 0.85 -0.08 -4.96
C VAL A 47 0.80 1.28 -5.66
N VAL A 48 -0.14 1.51 -6.57
CA VAL A 48 -0.31 2.81 -7.21
C VAL A 48 -0.71 3.88 -6.19
N ALA A 49 -1.57 3.55 -5.23
CA ALA A 49 -1.89 4.46 -4.13
C ALA A 49 -0.65 4.78 -3.27
N MET A 50 0.22 3.80 -2.99
CA MET A 50 1.48 4.03 -2.27
C MET A 50 2.41 4.97 -3.05
N VAL A 51 2.53 4.77 -4.37
CA VAL A 51 3.26 5.68 -5.28
C VAL A 51 2.67 7.08 -5.18
N ALA A 52 1.35 7.22 -5.28
CA ALA A 52 0.67 8.51 -5.20
C ALA A 52 0.92 9.23 -3.86
N MET A 53 1.00 8.48 -2.76
CA MET A 53 1.24 9.02 -1.42
C MET A 53 2.67 9.52 -1.18
N VAL A 54 3.66 8.93 -1.85
CA VAL A 54 5.09 9.29 -1.65
C VAL A 54 5.66 10.10 -2.81
N SER A 55 4.95 10.18 -3.94
CA SER A 55 5.40 10.87 -5.14
C SER A 55 5.67 12.35 -4.88
N PRO A 56 6.88 12.84 -5.17
CA PRO A 56 7.25 14.25 -5.01
C PRO A 56 6.72 15.13 -6.16
N PHE A 57 6.01 14.55 -7.14
CA PHE A 57 5.60 15.24 -8.37
C PHE A 57 4.64 16.42 -8.19
N GLY A 58 4.17 16.74 -6.98
CA GLY A 58 3.44 18.00 -6.74
C GLY A 58 2.07 18.12 -7.43
N GLY A 59 1.66 17.12 -8.22
CA GLY A 59 0.48 17.21 -9.07
C GLY A 59 -0.82 17.15 -8.25
N PRO A 60 -1.94 17.70 -8.78
CA PRO A 60 -3.26 17.63 -8.15
C PRO A 60 -3.79 16.19 -8.25
N ILE A 61 -3.25 15.30 -7.43
CA ILE A 61 -3.81 13.97 -7.26
C ILE A 61 -5.02 14.14 -6.34
N PRO A 62 -6.27 13.91 -6.83
CA PRO A 62 -7.46 14.15 -6.04
C PRO A 62 -7.54 13.15 -4.90
N ALA A 63 -7.35 13.61 -3.66
CA ALA A 63 -7.42 12.78 -2.47
C ALA A 63 -8.77 12.04 -2.36
N ALA A 64 -9.87 12.71 -2.75
CA ALA A 64 -11.21 12.13 -2.78
C ALA A 64 -11.32 10.89 -3.69
N GLY A 65 -10.61 10.89 -4.84
CA GLY A 65 -10.60 9.76 -5.76
C GLY A 65 -9.96 8.52 -5.12
N TRP A 66 -8.81 8.70 -4.47
CA TRP A 66 -8.13 7.62 -3.76
C TRP A 66 -8.89 7.16 -2.52
N GLN A 67 -9.51 8.08 -1.77
CA GLN A 67 -10.39 7.73 -0.65
C GLN A 67 -11.55 6.85 -1.11
N ALA A 68 -12.21 7.20 -2.22
CA ALA A 68 -13.30 6.41 -2.77
C ALA A 68 -12.83 5.01 -3.20
N VAL A 69 -11.71 4.93 -3.93
CA VAL A 69 -11.12 3.64 -4.35
C VAL A 69 -10.78 2.77 -3.15
N LEU A 70 -10.08 3.31 -2.15
CA LEU A 70 -9.67 2.57 -0.95
C LEU A 70 -10.86 2.18 -0.07
N ALA A 71 -11.89 3.03 0.04
CA ALA A 71 -13.12 2.72 0.75
C ALA A 71 -13.90 1.58 0.07
N LEU A 72 -14.01 1.61 -1.27
CA LEU A 72 -14.63 0.53 -2.04
C LEU A 72 -13.86 -0.78 -1.86
N MET A 73 -12.53 -0.73 -1.91
CA MET A 73 -11.70 -1.91 -1.66
C MET A 73 -11.87 -2.46 -0.25
N ALA A 74 -11.82 -1.60 0.77
CA ALA A 74 -12.06 -2.01 2.15
C ALA A 74 -13.45 -2.65 2.30
N GLY A 75 -14.50 -2.02 1.78
CA GLY A 75 -15.86 -2.56 1.81
C GLY A 75 -15.96 -3.93 1.12
N TRP A 76 -15.38 -4.07 -0.07
CA TRP A 76 -15.37 -5.32 -0.82
C TRP A 76 -14.67 -6.44 -0.06
N PHE A 77 -13.46 -6.19 0.44
CA PHE A 77 -12.69 -7.20 1.16
C PHE A 77 -13.26 -7.51 2.54
N PHE A 78 -13.94 -6.55 3.18
CA PHE A 78 -14.73 -6.80 4.37
C PHE A 78 -15.85 -7.80 4.11
N VAL A 79 -16.67 -7.56 3.07
CA VAL A 79 -17.71 -8.50 2.65
C VAL A 79 -17.12 -9.86 2.26
N ALA A 80 -15.99 -9.88 1.55
CA ALA A 80 -15.30 -11.12 1.18
C ALA A 80 -14.81 -11.91 2.41
N ALA A 81 -14.31 -11.23 3.43
CA ALA A 81 -13.88 -11.85 4.68
C ALA A 81 -15.08 -12.46 5.45
N LEU A 82 -16.21 -11.76 5.48
CA LEU A 82 -17.47 -12.27 6.07
C LEU A 82 -17.99 -13.50 5.32
N ARG A 83 -17.82 -13.55 3.99
CA ARG A 83 -18.16 -14.70 3.14
C ARG A 83 -17.16 -15.87 3.23
N GLY A 84 -16.19 -15.83 4.15
CA GLY A 84 -15.29 -16.95 4.43
C GLY A 84 -13.92 -16.88 3.74
N ARG A 85 -13.62 -15.86 2.92
CA ARG A 85 -12.32 -15.71 2.23
C ARG A 85 -11.25 -15.06 3.11
N ARG A 86 -11.01 -15.61 4.30
CA ARG A 86 -10.39 -14.89 5.42
C ARG A 86 -8.93 -14.46 5.22
N CYS A 87 -8.01 -15.35 4.85
CA CYS A 87 -6.57 -15.01 4.90
C CYS A 87 -6.16 -13.86 3.97
N CYS A 88 -6.52 -13.92 2.69
CA CYS A 88 -6.13 -12.88 1.73
C CYS A 88 -7.01 -11.63 1.85
N ALA A 89 -8.33 -11.80 2.06
CA ALA A 89 -9.23 -10.65 2.13
C ALA A 89 -9.00 -9.80 3.37
N VAL A 90 -8.72 -10.41 4.54
CA VAL A 90 -8.43 -9.64 5.76
C VAL A 90 -7.16 -8.82 5.60
N HIS A 91 -6.12 -9.38 4.97
CA HIS A 91 -4.91 -8.61 4.72
C HIS A 91 -5.17 -7.40 3.81
N HIS A 92 -5.89 -7.60 2.70
CA HIS A 92 -6.21 -6.51 1.78
C HIS A 92 -7.14 -5.47 2.41
N LEU A 93 -8.08 -5.90 3.25
CA LEU A 93 -8.91 -5.03 4.07
C LEU A 93 -8.04 -4.14 4.97
N ILE A 94 -7.14 -4.74 5.75
CA ILE A 94 -6.25 -4.01 6.67
C ILE A 94 -5.37 -3.03 5.89
N CYS A 95 -4.81 -3.44 4.75
CA CYS A 95 -4.04 -2.57 3.86
C CYS A 95 -4.88 -1.38 3.38
N ALA A 96 -6.06 -1.63 2.79
CA ALA A 96 -6.93 -0.58 2.27
C ALA A 96 -7.36 0.39 3.37
N THR A 97 -7.72 -0.11 4.56
CA THR A 97 -8.11 0.72 5.70
C THR A 97 -6.94 1.53 6.24
N ALA A 98 -5.74 0.98 6.34
CA ALA A 98 -4.55 1.71 6.78
C ALA A 98 -4.20 2.83 5.78
N MET A 99 -4.25 2.53 4.49
CA MET A 99 -4.04 3.52 3.43
C MET A 99 -5.10 4.61 3.47
N LEU A 100 -6.39 4.25 3.64
CA LEU A 100 -7.48 5.20 3.77
C LEU A 100 -7.28 6.10 5.00
N TYR A 101 -6.90 5.51 6.13
CA TYR A 101 -6.56 6.23 7.35
C TYR A 101 -5.43 7.24 7.12
N MET A 102 -4.36 6.86 6.42
CA MET A 102 -3.27 7.80 6.12
C MET A 102 -3.72 9.00 5.29
N ILE A 103 -4.61 8.82 4.32
CA ILE A 103 -5.15 9.94 3.52
C ILE A 103 -6.14 10.78 4.33
N SER A 104 -6.99 10.14 5.13
CA SER A 104 -8.09 10.81 5.83
C SER A 104 -7.70 11.46 7.16
N ALA A 105 -6.73 10.90 7.89
CA ALA A 105 -6.30 11.42 9.20
C ALA A 105 -5.27 12.55 9.10
N MET A 106 -5.12 13.11 7.90
CA MET A 106 -4.20 14.20 7.63
C MET A 106 -4.87 15.56 7.85
N PRO A 107 -4.23 16.51 8.55
CA PRO A 107 -4.80 17.82 8.77
C PRO A 107 -4.82 18.60 7.44
N GLN A 108 -6.02 18.89 6.94
CA GLN A 108 -6.25 19.78 5.80
C GLN A 108 -5.86 21.21 6.19
N HIS A 109 -4.59 21.57 6.06
CA HIS A 109 -4.15 22.95 6.21
C HIS A 109 -4.62 23.74 4.99
N GLY A 110 -5.61 24.60 5.21
CA GLY A 110 -6.07 25.58 4.23
C GLY A 110 -7.21 25.07 3.35
N LEU A 111 -8.43 25.35 3.80
CA LEU A 111 -9.62 25.48 2.95
C LEU A 111 -9.49 26.69 1.99
N ASN A 112 -8.35 26.85 1.31
CA ASN A 112 -8.19 27.86 0.28
C ASN A 112 -8.71 27.28 -1.03
N HIS A 113 -10.00 27.57 -1.27
CA HIS A 113 -10.84 27.34 -2.44
C HIS A 113 -10.14 27.02 -3.77
N GLY A 114 -9.74 25.76 -3.95
CA GLY A 114 -9.57 25.12 -5.26
C GLY A 114 -10.51 23.91 -5.35
N PRO A 115 -11.04 23.54 -6.53
CA PRO A 115 -11.97 22.41 -6.67
C PRO A 115 -11.33 21.03 -6.42
N TRP A 116 -10.02 20.98 -6.19
CA TRP A 116 -9.25 19.75 -6.06
C TRP A 116 -8.58 19.67 -4.69
N LEU A 117 -8.90 18.62 -3.92
CA LEU A 117 -8.15 18.22 -2.73
C LEU A 117 -6.80 17.66 -3.18
N VAL A 118 -5.75 18.49 -3.10
CA VAL A 118 -4.41 18.15 -3.56
C VAL A 118 -3.70 17.29 -2.51
N MET A 119 -3.24 16.09 -2.93
CA MET A 119 -2.51 15.15 -2.07
C MET A 119 -1.01 15.50 -1.92
N SER A 120 -0.53 16.52 -2.64
CA SER A 120 0.90 16.84 -2.77
C SER A 120 1.42 17.71 -1.63
N SER A 121 1.56 17.08 -0.49
CA SER A 121 2.48 17.36 0.61
C SER A 121 1.80 16.73 1.81
N MET A 122 2.47 15.83 2.52
CA MET A 122 1.92 15.23 3.74
C MET A 122 2.48 15.91 5.00
N PRO A 123 2.28 17.22 5.29
CA PRO A 123 2.66 17.77 6.59
C PRO A 123 1.58 17.40 7.62
N GLY A 124 1.91 16.55 8.58
CA GLY A 124 0.98 16.27 9.66
C GLY A 124 1.36 15.07 10.53
N ARG A 125 1.12 15.24 11.83
CA ARG A 125 0.94 14.13 12.77
C ARG A 125 -0.40 13.47 12.44
N LEU A 126 -0.39 12.16 12.23
CA LEU A 126 -1.61 11.36 12.11
C LEU A 126 -2.49 11.60 13.34
N ALA A 127 -3.79 11.88 13.12
CA ALA A 127 -4.70 12.28 14.19
C ALA A 127 -4.71 11.30 15.38
N TRP A 128 -4.57 9.99 15.10
CA TRP A 128 -4.68 8.90 16.08
C TRP A 128 -3.43 7.99 16.08
N PRO A 129 -2.33 8.42 16.73
CA PRO A 129 -1.04 7.73 16.64
C PRO A 129 -1.08 6.27 17.14
N ALA A 130 -1.99 5.94 18.06
CA ALA A 130 -2.18 4.56 18.53
C ALA A 130 -2.57 3.60 17.39
N LEU A 131 -3.47 4.01 16.48
CA LEU A 131 -3.83 3.21 15.31
C LEU A 131 -2.65 3.06 14.35
N ALA A 132 -1.86 4.12 14.17
CA ALA A 132 -0.66 4.07 13.34
C ALA A 132 0.37 3.07 13.91
N VAL A 133 0.61 3.06 15.23
CA VAL A 133 1.53 2.11 15.88
C VAL A 133 1.04 0.67 15.72
N LEU A 134 -0.25 0.42 15.90
CA LEU A 134 -0.84 -0.91 15.67
C LEU A 134 -0.67 -1.36 14.22
N ALA A 135 -0.92 -0.46 13.26
CA ALA A 135 -0.72 -0.73 11.84
C ALA A 135 0.76 -1.01 11.52
N ILE A 136 1.70 -0.24 12.07
CA ILE A 136 3.14 -0.47 11.95
C ILE A 136 3.49 -1.88 12.45
N GLY A 137 3.01 -2.26 13.63
CA GLY A 137 3.26 -3.59 14.21
C GLY A 137 2.73 -4.71 13.30
N TYR A 138 1.51 -4.55 12.78
CA TYR A 138 0.92 -5.51 11.84
C TYR A 138 1.76 -5.65 10.56
N PHE A 139 2.12 -4.53 9.93
CA PHE A 139 2.90 -4.56 8.68
C PHE A 139 4.33 -5.07 8.88
N ALA A 140 4.97 -4.74 10.00
CA ALA A 140 6.29 -5.27 10.35
C ALA A 140 6.24 -6.79 10.54
N PHE A 141 5.22 -7.29 11.23
CA PHE A 141 5.01 -8.72 11.41
C PHE A 141 4.71 -9.44 10.09
N ASP A 142 3.82 -8.90 9.26
CA ASP A 142 3.49 -9.48 7.96
C ASP A 142 4.70 -9.48 7.01
N ALA A 143 5.49 -8.40 7.02
CA ALA A 143 6.72 -8.29 6.26
C ALA A 143 7.77 -9.32 6.71
N ALA A 144 7.98 -9.48 8.01
CA ALA A 144 8.90 -10.47 8.56
C ALA A 144 8.47 -11.89 8.21
N ARG A 145 7.19 -12.23 8.41
CA ARG A 145 6.64 -13.55 8.06
C ARG A 145 6.77 -13.85 6.57
N SER A 146 6.45 -12.88 5.72
CA SER A 146 6.53 -13.01 4.26
C SER A 146 7.99 -13.10 3.81
N GLY A 147 8.90 -12.36 4.44
CA GLY A 147 10.35 -12.42 4.20
C GLY A 147 10.96 -13.76 4.59
N VAL A 148 10.58 -14.34 5.74
CA VAL A 148 10.98 -15.71 6.12
C VAL A 148 10.49 -16.73 5.09
N THR A 149 9.27 -16.55 4.57
CA THR A 149 8.73 -17.43 3.53
C THR A 149 9.50 -17.26 2.21
N ALA A 150 9.82 -16.02 1.82
CA ALA A 150 10.60 -15.70 0.63
C ALA A 150 12.02 -16.29 0.71
N THR A 151 12.70 -16.16 1.85
CA THR A 151 14.05 -16.71 2.05
C THR A 151 14.07 -18.24 1.99
N ARG A 152 13.01 -18.91 2.50
CA ARG A 152 12.84 -20.36 2.34
C ARG A 152 12.68 -20.77 0.88
N LEU A 153 11.88 -20.03 0.11
CA LEU A 153 11.73 -20.28 -1.34
C LEU A 153 13.04 -20.02 -2.09
N ALA A 154 13.80 -19.00 -1.71
CA ALA A 154 15.07 -18.64 -2.32
C ALA A 154 16.15 -19.72 -2.17
N ARG A 155 16.10 -20.51 -1.10
CA ARG A 155 17.09 -21.58 -0.84
C ARG A 155 17.02 -22.76 -1.81
N GLY A 156 15.94 -22.88 -2.60
CA GLY A 156 15.74 -24.03 -3.49
C GLY A 156 15.30 -23.67 -4.91
N ALA A 157 15.23 -22.39 -5.27
CA ALA A 157 14.69 -21.95 -6.54
C ALA A 157 15.63 -20.97 -7.29
N PRO A 158 15.58 -20.94 -8.64
CA PRO A 158 16.34 -19.98 -9.41
C PRO A 158 15.89 -18.54 -9.11
N VAL A 159 16.85 -17.61 -9.06
CA VAL A 159 16.65 -16.19 -8.66
C VAL A 159 15.48 -15.53 -9.38
N ARG A 160 15.28 -15.81 -10.69
CA ARG A 160 14.18 -15.26 -11.47
C ARG A 160 12.80 -15.67 -10.95
N GLN A 161 12.64 -16.91 -10.47
CA GLN A 161 11.38 -17.40 -9.90
C GLN A 161 11.13 -16.81 -8.51
N VAL A 162 12.20 -16.61 -7.74
CA VAL A 162 12.14 -15.97 -6.41
C VAL A 162 11.71 -14.51 -6.55
N LEU A 163 12.30 -13.79 -7.51
CA LEU A 163 11.98 -12.38 -7.74
C LEU A 163 10.53 -12.19 -8.15
N ILE A 164 9.90 -13.09 -8.91
CA ILE A 164 8.47 -12.98 -9.27
C ILE A 164 7.51 -13.55 -8.20
N ALA A 165 8.04 -14.09 -7.09
CA ALA A 165 7.22 -14.75 -6.09
C ALA A 165 6.45 -13.75 -5.22
N ARG A 166 5.15 -14.03 -5.01
CA ARG A 166 4.26 -13.22 -4.15
C ARG A 166 4.82 -12.88 -2.77
N PRO A 167 5.52 -13.78 -2.03
CA PRO A 167 6.04 -13.47 -0.70
C PRO A 167 7.08 -12.34 -0.69
N VAL A 168 7.89 -12.20 -1.75
CA VAL A 168 8.87 -11.12 -1.87
C VAL A 168 8.15 -9.78 -1.97
N TYR A 169 7.19 -9.66 -2.89
CA TYR A 169 6.42 -8.43 -3.07
C TYR A 169 5.62 -8.06 -1.83
N ARG A 170 4.98 -9.05 -1.20
CA ARG A 170 4.24 -8.83 0.03
C ARG A 170 5.13 -8.30 1.15
N SER A 171 6.35 -8.84 1.27
CA SER A 171 7.32 -8.35 2.25
C SER A 171 7.74 -6.91 1.96
N ALA A 172 8.04 -6.59 0.70
CA ALA A 172 8.46 -5.24 0.29
C ALA A 172 7.32 -4.22 0.46
N MET A 173 6.10 -4.59 0.11
CA MET A 173 4.91 -3.76 0.28
C MET A 173 4.62 -3.50 1.75
N GLY A 174 4.69 -4.52 2.61
CA GLY A 174 4.55 -4.38 4.05
C GLY A 174 5.61 -3.46 4.66
N LEU A 175 6.87 -3.60 4.25
CA LEU A 175 7.94 -2.68 4.67
C LEU A 175 7.67 -1.24 4.23
N GLY A 176 7.23 -1.04 2.98
CA GLY A 176 6.86 0.28 2.47
C GLY A 176 5.74 0.92 3.29
N MET A 177 4.69 0.16 3.58
CA MET A 177 3.56 0.61 4.42
C MET A 177 4.00 0.96 5.84
N ALA A 178 4.82 0.12 6.47
CA ALA A 178 5.36 0.38 7.81
C ALA A 178 6.22 1.66 7.83
N TYR A 179 7.10 1.83 6.84
CA TYR A 179 7.93 3.02 6.70
C TYR A 179 7.10 4.29 6.56
N MET A 180 6.09 4.28 5.68
CA MET A 180 5.20 5.42 5.48
C MET A 180 4.48 5.79 6.79
N LEU A 181 3.93 4.81 7.51
CA LEU A 181 3.27 5.07 8.79
C LEU A 181 4.23 5.66 9.84
N VAL A 182 5.47 5.15 9.93
CA VAL A 182 6.52 5.71 10.80
C VAL A 182 6.82 7.16 10.44
N ALA A 183 6.98 7.46 9.15
CA ALA A 183 7.18 8.82 8.66
C ALA A 183 5.97 9.74 8.95
N GLY A 184 4.76 9.17 9.09
CA GLY A 184 3.53 9.89 9.39
C GLY A 184 3.33 10.25 10.87
N ILE A 185 4.00 9.54 11.79
CA ILE A 185 3.91 9.79 13.24
C ILE A 185 5.13 10.52 13.81
N THR A 186 6.26 10.49 13.11
CA THR A 186 7.49 11.16 13.55
C THR A 186 7.36 12.68 13.34
N PRO A 187 7.57 13.50 14.40
CA PRO A 187 7.63 14.95 14.24
C PRO A 187 8.87 15.34 13.41
N ALA A 188 8.73 16.42 12.63
CA ALA A 188 9.84 17.09 11.97
C ALA A 188 10.78 17.74 12.99
#